data_AF-A0A838P9H6-F1
#
_entry.id   AF-A0A838P9H6-F1
#
_cell.length_a   1.000
_cell.length_b   1.000
_cell.length_c   1.000
_cell.angle_alpha   90.00
_cell.angle_beta   90.00
_cell.angle_gamma   90.00
#
_symmetry.space_group_name_H-M   'P 1'
#
loop_
_entity.id
_entity.type
_entity.pdbx_description
1 polymer ?
#
loop_
_entity_poly.entity_id
_entity_poly.type
_entity_poly.pdbx_seq_one_letter_code
_entity_poly.pdbx_strand_id
1 'polypeptide(L)'
;MSVRLEYGGVSIECETAEEAVFMVRMLASGSTNGRSQSATSKTTSKQPSLTAIVKGLGDKQKSALRHIVAAGGTANDTLLRQKLNVEGSGLGGVLGGITKGAARAGIDPKRLFQKSIDTGADGERIRLYTIPEEAIEEVRKGLN
;
A
#
# COMPACT_ATOMS: atom_id res chain seq x y z
N MET A 1 28.30 -33.18 22.05
CA MET A 1 29.23 -32.11 21.61
C MET A 1 28.41 -31.24 20.67
N SER A 2 28.06 -30.01 21.05
CA SER A 2 27.31 -29.12 20.14
C SER A 2 28.26 -28.51 19.09
N VAL A 3 27.76 -28.38 17.87
CA VAL A 3 28.49 -27.83 16.72
C VAL A 3 27.86 -26.50 16.37
N ARG A 4 28.66 -25.43 16.38
CA ARG A 4 28.21 -24.08 16.03
C ARG A 4 28.69 -23.72 14.63
N LEU A 5 27.77 -23.28 13.79
CA LEU A 5 28.02 -22.90 12.41
C LEU A 5 27.65 -21.44 12.22
N GLU A 6 28.43 -20.75 11.40
CA GLU A 6 28.18 -19.37 11.02
C GLU A 6 27.91 -19.32 9.51
N TYR A 7 26.69 -18.95 9.12
CA TYR A 7 26.30 -18.85 7.72
C TYR A 7 25.49 -17.57 7.50
N GLY A 8 25.99 -16.68 6.63
CA GLY A 8 25.30 -15.43 6.31
C GLY A 8 25.13 -14.45 7.49
N GLY A 9 26.01 -14.50 8.49
CA GLY A 9 25.95 -13.64 9.68
C GLY A 9 25.01 -14.13 10.79
N VAL A 10 24.48 -15.35 10.66
CA VAL A 10 23.67 -16.01 11.70
C VAL A 10 24.46 -17.18 12.29
N SER A 11 24.57 -17.21 13.62
CA SER A 11 25.09 -18.36 14.37
C SER A 11 23.97 -19.35 14.63
N ILE A 12 24.13 -20.59 14.15
CA ILE A 12 23.20 -21.69 14.42
C ILE A 12 23.96 -22.75 15.23
N GLU A 13 23.38 -23.15 16.36
CA GLU A 13 23.91 -24.24 17.19
C GLU A 13 23.11 -25.51 16.88
N CYS A 14 23.81 -26.57 16.50
CA CYS A 14 23.24 -27.89 16.23
C CYS A 14 23.83 -28.91 17.20
N GLU A 15 23.04 -29.91 17.56
CA GLU A 15 23.48 -30.94 18.51
C GLU A 15 24.35 -32.00 17.84
N THR A 16 24.23 -32.15 16.51
CA THR A 16 24.91 -33.17 15.72
C THR A 16 25.51 -32.61 14.42
N ALA A 17 26.55 -33.28 13.90
CA ALA A 17 27.22 -32.90 12.66
C ALA A 17 26.36 -33.20 11.43
N GLU A 18 25.42 -34.16 11.48
CA GLU A 18 24.51 -34.42 10.37
C GLU A 18 23.48 -33.28 10.20
N GLU A 19 22.93 -32.76 11.29
CA GLU A 19 21.98 -31.63 11.28
C GLU A 19 22.62 -30.36 10.70
N ALA A 20 23.89 -30.12 11.06
CA ALA A 20 24.69 -29.03 10.53
C ALA A 20 24.75 -29.01 8.99
N VAL A 21 25.05 -30.16 8.39
CA VAL A 21 25.18 -30.31 6.93
C VAL A 21 23.82 -30.19 6.24
N PHE A 22 22.75 -30.71 6.86
CA PHE A 22 21.39 -30.59 6.34
C PHE A 22 20.94 -29.12 6.29
N MET A 23 21.17 -28.36 7.36
CA MET A 23 20.82 -26.94 7.43
C MET A 23 21.59 -26.11 6.42
N VAL A 24 22.90 -26.34 6.25
CA VAL A 24 23.71 -25.66 5.24
C VAL A 24 23.24 -25.99 3.82
N ARG A 25 22.88 -27.24 3.52
CA ARG A 25 22.33 -27.62 2.21
C ARG A 25 20.96 -27.01 1.96
N MET A 26 20.09 -26.93 2.97
CA MET A 26 18.78 -26.29 2.83
C MET A 26 18.91 -24.79 2.57
N LEU A 27 19.85 -24.12 3.24
CA LEU A 27 20.15 -22.70 3.02
C LEU A 27 20.82 -22.46 1.65
N ALA A 28 21.74 -23.33 1.23
CA ALA A 28 22.43 -23.22 -0.06
C ALA A 28 21.55 -23.61 -1.27
N SER A 29 20.59 -24.53 -1.08
CA SER A 29 19.62 -24.95 -2.12
C SER A 29 18.34 -24.11 -2.12
N GLY A 30 18.29 -23.05 -1.30
CA GLY A 30 17.26 -22.02 -1.26
C GLY A 30 17.17 -21.22 -2.56
N SER A 31 16.77 -21.89 -3.63
CA SER A 31 16.17 -21.35 -4.84
C SER A 31 14.91 -20.58 -4.45
N THR A 32 15.09 -19.32 -4.08
CA THR A 32 14.02 -18.33 -4.02
C THR A 32 14.01 -17.60 -5.35
N ASN A 33 13.33 -18.21 -6.32
CA ASN A 33 12.71 -17.46 -7.39
C ASN A 33 11.88 -16.33 -6.77
N GLY A 34 12.33 -15.08 -6.95
CA GLY A 34 11.48 -13.89 -6.96
C GLY A 34 11.14 -13.26 -5.60
N ARG A 35 12.12 -12.63 -4.94
CA ARG A 35 11.96 -11.25 -4.44
C ARG A 35 13.30 -10.76 -3.88
N SER A 36 13.98 -9.92 -4.64
CA SER A 36 15.13 -9.18 -4.15
C SER A 36 14.76 -8.45 -2.86
N GLN A 37 15.43 -8.83 -1.79
CA GLN A 37 15.61 -8.04 -0.59
C GLN A 37 16.07 -6.64 -1.02
N SER A 38 15.27 -5.62 -0.74
CA SER A 38 15.76 -4.25 -0.77
C SER A 38 16.34 -3.95 0.60
N ALA A 39 17.61 -3.57 0.57
CA ALA A 39 18.46 -3.32 1.72
C ALA A 39 17.82 -2.36 2.72
N THR A 40 17.98 -2.72 3.99
CA THR A 40 17.76 -1.89 5.17
C THR A 40 18.73 -0.72 5.18
N SER A 41 18.49 0.31 4.37
CA SER A 41 19.07 1.63 4.62
C SER A 41 18.23 2.32 5.69
N LYS A 42 18.72 2.29 6.93
CA LYS A 42 18.36 3.26 7.98
C LYS A 42 18.84 4.66 7.55
N THR A 43 18.23 5.20 6.50
CA THR A 43 18.08 6.64 6.41
C THR A 43 16.98 6.98 7.41
N THR A 44 17.22 7.98 8.25
CA THR A 44 16.16 8.72 8.95
C THR A 44 15.28 9.39 7.91
N SER A 45 14.57 8.59 7.11
CA SER A 45 13.58 9.06 6.17
C SER A 45 12.40 9.49 7.04
N LYS A 46 12.27 10.80 7.23
CA LYS A 46 10.99 11.38 7.65
C LYS A 46 9.93 10.66 6.84
N GLN A 47 9.02 9.95 7.51
CA GLN A 47 7.91 9.31 6.82
C GLN A 47 7.30 10.37 5.89
N PRO A 48 7.20 10.11 4.58
CA PRO A 48 6.66 11.10 3.67
C PRO A 48 5.28 11.50 4.20
N SER A 49 4.99 12.79 4.23
CA SER A 49 3.68 13.26 4.67
C SER A 49 2.63 12.88 3.61
N LEU A 50 1.39 12.61 4.03
CA LEU A 50 0.29 12.36 3.08
C LEU A 50 0.13 13.55 2.13
N THR A 51 0.32 14.77 2.64
CA THR A 51 0.36 16.00 1.85
C THR A 51 1.35 15.93 0.69
N ALA A 52 2.59 15.45 0.89
CA ALA A 52 3.58 15.36 -0.17
C ALA A 52 3.18 14.36 -1.25
N ILE A 53 2.56 13.24 -0.86
CA ILE A 53 2.04 12.24 -1.81
C ILE A 53 0.92 12.84 -2.65
N VAL A 54 -0.06 13.46 -1.99
CA VAL A 54 -1.21 14.07 -2.68
C VAL A 54 -0.76 15.14 -3.66
N LYS A 55 0.26 15.95 -3.30
CA LYS A 55 0.88 16.92 -4.22
C LYS A 55 1.53 16.27 -5.44
N GLY A 56 2.09 15.07 -5.30
CA GLY A 56 2.70 14.31 -6.39
C GLY A 56 1.71 13.55 -7.29
N LEU A 57 0.41 13.53 -6.95
CA LEU A 57 -0.60 12.85 -7.77
C LEU A 57 -0.93 13.65 -9.04
N GLY A 58 -1.36 12.94 -10.09
CA GLY A 58 -1.86 13.55 -11.32
C GLY A 58 -3.21 14.23 -11.15
N ASP A 59 -3.59 15.09 -12.09
CA ASP A 59 -4.78 15.95 -11.95
C ASP A 59 -6.09 15.17 -11.77
N LYS A 60 -6.27 14.08 -12.52
CA LYS A 60 -7.46 13.21 -12.38
C LYS A 60 -7.53 12.54 -11.00
N GLN A 61 -6.39 12.17 -10.42
CA GLN A 61 -6.30 11.55 -9.10
C GLN A 61 -6.60 12.57 -8.00
N LYS A 62 -6.03 13.77 -8.11
CA LYS A 62 -6.34 14.91 -7.23
C LYS A 62 -7.82 15.30 -7.33
N SER A 63 -8.37 15.31 -8.54
CA SER A 63 -9.80 15.57 -8.76
C SER A 63 -10.68 14.54 -8.06
N ALA A 64 -10.33 13.24 -8.13
CA ALA A 64 -11.06 12.19 -7.43
C ALA A 64 -11.05 12.43 -5.91
N LEU A 65 -9.89 12.70 -5.33
CA LEU A 65 -9.78 13.02 -3.90
C LEU A 65 -10.55 14.29 -3.52
N ARG A 66 -10.51 15.35 -4.35
CA ARG A 66 -11.31 16.57 -4.14
C ARG A 66 -12.80 16.26 -4.03
N HIS A 67 -13.33 15.40 -4.90
CA HIS A 67 -14.74 15.04 -4.87
C HIS A 67 -15.11 14.20 -3.65
N ILE A 68 -14.24 13.29 -3.20
CA ILE A 68 -14.48 12.52 -1.97
C ILE A 68 -14.46 13.46 -0.75
N VAL A 69 -13.50 14.38 -0.67
CA VAL A 69 -13.42 15.38 0.39
C VAL A 69 -14.63 16.32 0.40
N ALA A 70 -15.06 16.79 -0.79
CA ALA A 70 -16.22 17.67 -0.93
C ALA A 70 -17.54 16.99 -0.55
N ALA A 71 -17.62 15.65 -0.68
CA ALA A 71 -18.75 14.85 -0.26
C ALA A 71 -18.73 14.51 1.26
N GLY A 72 -17.88 15.17 2.05
CA GLY A 72 -17.77 14.92 3.49
C GLY A 72 -16.87 13.74 3.85
N GLY A 73 -15.97 13.34 2.94
CA GLY A 73 -15.01 12.26 3.17
C GLY A 73 -15.45 10.90 2.65
N THR A 74 -16.69 10.73 2.17
CA THR A 74 -17.15 9.49 1.52
C THR A 74 -17.87 9.79 0.21
N ALA A 75 -17.55 9.07 -0.86
CA ALA A 75 -18.27 9.14 -2.13
C ALA A 75 -18.50 7.75 -2.72
N ASN A 76 -19.62 7.58 -3.42
CA ASN A 76 -19.91 6.35 -4.14
C ASN A 76 -19.30 6.32 -5.56
N ASP A 77 -19.18 5.13 -6.12
CA ASP A 77 -18.59 4.87 -7.45
C ASP A 77 -19.31 5.63 -8.57
N THR A 78 -20.65 5.68 -8.54
CA THR A 78 -21.48 6.37 -9.54
C THR A 78 -21.19 7.88 -9.58
N LEU A 79 -21.16 8.52 -8.41
CA LEU A 79 -20.86 9.95 -8.27
C LEU A 79 -19.45 10.26 -8.77
N LEU A 80 -18.45 9.46 -8.38
CA LEU A 80 -17.07 9.68 -8.81
C LEU A 80 -16.89 9.50 -10.32
N ARG A 81 -17.55 8.50 -10.93
CA ARG A 81 -17.54 8.33 -12.38
C ARG A 81 -18.11 9.53 -13.11
N GLN A 82 -19.26 10.00 -12.65
CA GLN A 82 -19.95 11.15 -13.24
C GLN A 82 -19.09 12.42 -13.13
N LYS A 83 -18.53 12.69 -11.94
CA LYS A 83 -17.72 13.89 -11.70
C LYS A 83 -16.38 13.87 -12.46
N LEU A 84 -15.78 12.70 -12.62
CA LEU A 84 -14.50 12.55 -13.33
C LEU A 84 -14.68 12.34 -14.84
N ASN A 85 -15.92 12.23 -15.32
CA ASN A 85 -16.26 11.88 -16.70
C ASN A 85 -15.50 10.63 -17.18
N VAL A 86 -15.60 9.54 -16.40
CA VAL A 86 -14.92 8.26 -16.71
C VAL A 86 -15.93 7.13 -16.85
N GLU A 87 -15.76 6.35 -17.92
CA GLU A 87 -16.57 5.17 -18.22
C GLU A 87 -15.81 3.87 -17.92
N GLY A 88 -16.54 2.76 -17.83
CA GLY A 88 -15.96 1.41 -17.74
C GLY A 88 -14.95 1.22 -16.60
N SER A 89 -13.71 0.90 -16.94
CA SER A 89 -12.62 0.68 -15.97
C SER A 89 -11.83 1.94 -15.60
N GLY A 90 -12.18 3.12 -16.16
CA GLY A 90 -11.41 4.35 -16.00
C GLY A 90 -11.21 4.79 -14.54
N LEU A 91 -12.25 4.67 -13.71
CA LEU A 91 -12.15 4.97 -12.27
C LEU A 91 -11.14 4.05 -11.55
N GLY A 92 -11.07 2.78 -11.94
CA GLY A 92 -10.10 1.83 -11.39
C GLY A 92 -8.65 2.24 -11.67
N GLY A 93 -8.38 2.81 -12.85
CA GLY A 93 -7.07 3.36 -13.19
C GLY A 93 -6.71 4.58 -12.32
N VAL A 94 -7.66 5.48 -12.09
CA VAL A 94 -7.46 6.67 -11.24
C VAL A 94 -7.17 6.25 -9.79
N LEU A 95 -8.04 5.45 -9.19
CA LEU A 95 -7.89 4.99 -7.81
C LEU A 95 -6.64 4.10 -7.63
N GLY A 96 -6.37 3.21 -8.59
CA GLY A 96 -5.17 2.38 -8.58
C GLY A 96 -3.89 3.22 -8.68
N GLY A 97 -3.93 4.35 -9.37
CA GLY A 97 -2.82 5.31 -9.40
C GLY A 97 -2.56 5.98 -8.05
N ILE A 98 -3.62 6.33 -7.31
CA ILE A 98 -3.51 6.84 -5.92
C ILE A 98 -2.87 5.76 -5.02
N THR A 99 -3.38 4.54 -5.08
CA THR A 99 -2.85 3.40 -4.31
C THR A 99 -1.38 3.13 -4.63
N LYS A 100 -0.99 3.16 -5.91
CA LYS A 100 0.41 2.99 -6.34
C LYS A 100 1.30 4.14 -5.88
N GLY A 101 0.81 5.38 -5.92
CA GLY A 101 1.53 6.56 -5.42
C GLY A 101 1.84 6.43 -3.92
N ALA A 102 0.85 6.01 -3.13
CA ALA A 102 1.01 5.76 -1.70
C ALA A 102 2.01 4.65 -1.40
N ALA A 103 1.86 3.51 -2.09
CA ALA A 103 2.74 2.36 -1.91
C ALA A 103 4.19 2.67 -2.29
N ARG A 104 4.43 3.44 -3.35
CA ARG A 104 5.78 3.90 -3.74
C ARG A 104 6.43 4.80 -2.70
N ALA A 105 5.63 5.56 -1.95
CA ALA A 105 6.08 6.37 -0.84
C ALA A 105 6.19 5.58 0.48
N GLY A 106 5.91 4.28 0.48
CA GLY A 106 5.97 3.47 1.70
C GLY A 106 4.84 3.76 2.71
N ILE A 107 3.74 4.38 2.26
CA ILE A 107 2.55 4.59 3.08
C ILE A 107 1.50 3.55 2.73
N ASP A 108 0.84 2.99 3.75
CA ASP A 108 -0.33 2.14 3.55
C ASP A 108 -1.41 2.93 2.78
N PRO A 109 -1.81 2.48 1.56
CA PRO A 109 -2.84 3.14 0.78
C PRO A 109 -4.17 3.35 1.52
N LYS A 110 -4.48 2.49 2.50
CA LYS A 110 -5.70 2.61 3.32
C LYS A 110 -5.73 3.87 4.17
N ARG A 111 -4.58 4.51 4.40
CA ARG A 111 -4.49 5.82 5.07
C ARG A 111 -4.94 6.98 4.18
N LEU A 112 -4.95 6.81 2.85
CA LEU A 112 -5.48 7.83 1.94
C LEU A 112 -6.97 7.64 1.69
N PHE A 113 -7.38 6.42 1.37
CA PHE A 113 -8.78 6.08 1.23
C PHE A 113 -8.99 4.58 1.41
N GLN A 114 -10.19 4.23 1.82
CA GLN A 114 -10.66 2.87 1.98
C GLN A 114 -11.78 2.62 0.99
N LYS A 115 -11.87 1.37 0.53
CA LYS A 115 -12.94 0.91 -0.33
C LYS A 115 -13.81 -0.04 0.47
N SER A 116 -15.11 0.24 0.55
CA SER A 116 -16.11 -0.65 1.12
C SER A 116 -17.22 -0.92 0.10
N ILE A 117 -18.02 -1.95 0.39
CA ILE A 117 -19.23 -2.25 -0.36
C ILE A 117 -20.37 -2.11 0.63
N ASP A 118 -21.38 -1.35 0.24
CA ASP A 118 -22.62 -1.18 0.97
C ASP A 118 -23.79 -1.71 0.14
N THR A 119 -24.92 -1.97 0.79
CA THR A 119 -26.15 -2.41 0.12
C THR A 119 -27.12 -1.23 0.10
N GLY A 120 -27.43 -0.75 -1.10
CA GLY A 120 -28.41 0.32 -1.30
C GLY A 120 -29.82 -0.09 -0.90
N ALA A 121 -30.74 0.89 -0.87
CA ALA A 121 -32.14 0.67 -0.50
C ALA A 121 -32.84 -0.41 -1.35
N ASP A 122 -32.46 -0.51 -2.62
CA ASP A 122 -33.01 -1.47 -3.58
C ASP A 122 -32.28 -2.83 -3.59
N GLY A 123 -31.38 -3.07 -2.63
CA GLY A 123 -30.56 -4.29 -2.57
C GLY A 123 -29.36 -4.29 -3.51
N GLU A 124 -29.11 -3.20 -4.24
CA GLU A 124 -27.95 -3.07 -5.12
C GLU A 124 -26.64 -2.92 -4.33
N ARG A 125 -25.55 -3.48 -4.86
CA ARG A 125 -24.22 -3.37 -4.22
C ARG A 125 -23.54 -2.09 -4.67
N ILE A 126 -23.43 -1.13 -3.77
CA ILE A 126 -22.79 0.17 -4.01
C ILE A 126 -21.36 0.12 -3.49
N ARG A 127 -20.40 0.57 -4.29
CA ARG A 127 -19.01 0.74 -3.84
C ARG A 127 -18.84 2.13 -3.27
N LEU A 128 -18.30 2.20 -2.06
CA LEU A 128 -18.00 3.44 -1.36
C LEU A 128 -16.48 3.62 -1.23
N TYR A 129 -16.07 4.88 -1.31
CA TYR A 129 -14.69 5.31 -1.15
C TYR A 129 -14.63 6.36 -0.04
N THR A 130 -13.96 6.01 1.05
CA THR A 130 -13.92 6.81 2.28
C THR A 130 -12.50 7.23 2.59
N ILE A 131 -12.26 8.53 2.77
CA ILE A 131 -11.02 9.05 3.32
C ILE A 131 -11.16 8.98 4.85
N PRO A 132 -10.23 8.33 5.57
CA PRO A 132 -10.26 8.30 7.03
C PRO A 132 -10.25 9.72 7.61
N GLU A 133 -11.00 9.95 8.68
CA GLU A 133 -11.17 11.29 9.27
C GLU A 133 -9.83 11.93 9.64
N GLU A 134 -8.91 11.14 10.19
CA GLU A 134 -7.56 11.53 10.53
C GLU A 134 -6.71 11.98 9.33
N ALA A 135 -7.09 11.58 8.11
CA ALA A 135 -6.38 11.89 6.88
C ALA A 135 -7.02 13.04 6.07
N ILE A 136 -8.27 13.42 6.34
CA ILE A 136 -9.01 14.42 5.57
C ILE A 136 -8.26 15.75 5.49
N GLU A 137 -7.75 16.24 6.62
CA GLU A 137 -7.05 17.53 6.70
C GLU A 137 -5.69 17.50 5.97
N GLU A 138 -4.94 16.39 6.07
CA GLU A 138 -3.68 16.24 5.34
C GLU A 138 -3.90 16.14 3.83
N VAL A 139 -4.96 15.46 3.41
CA VAL A 139 -5.37 15.36 2.00
C VAL A 139 -5.80 16.73 1.49
N ARG A 140 -6.63 17.47 2.23
CA ARG A 140 -7.02 18.86 1.89
C ARG A 140 -5.81 19.76 1.68
N LYS A 141 -4.84 19.73 2.61
CA LYS A 141 -3.59 20.48 2.49
C LYS A 141 -2.75 20.09 1.27
N GLY A 142 -2.85 18.84 0.82
CA GLY A 142 -2.13 18.35 -0.36
C GLY A 142 -2.82 18.68 -1.68
N LEU A 143 -4.11 19.00 -1.65
CA LEU A 143 -4.92 19.37 -2.81
C LEU A 143 -4.85 20.86 -3.15
N ASN A 144 -4.47 21.69 -2.17
CA ASN A 144 -4.17 23.12 -2.31
C ASN A 144 -2.70 23.32 -2.73
#